data_AF-A0A2G2WHK2-F1
#
_entry.id   AF-A0A2G2WHK2-F1
#
_cell.length_a   1.000
_cell.length_b   1.000
_cell.length_c   1.000
_cell.angle_alpha   90.00
_cell.angle_beta   90.00
_cell.angle_gamma   90.00
#
_symmetry.space_group_name_H-M   'P 1'
#
loop_
_entity.id
_entity.type
_entity.pdbx_description
1 polymer ?
#
loop_
_entity_poly.entity_id
_entity_poly.type
_entity_poly.pdbx_seq_one_letter_code
_entity_poly.pdbx_strand_id
1 'polypeptide(L)'
;MATSPSSSFGSTLVLCLIIASLITPNSSNYLSDMCIRSKSPRFCLQVFGRNPHRRPYQLTQEAINLALTNGSETTFKIYTLIDQTKDGNLIVIYNLCLNYYQAAIDVLKHTDEDYLKKGLYNNVNEVGKLVEQDALFCENAFQTIPGYVSTLTKDNENFGIFGSIIVSAAGLFNSLSFKK
;
A
#
# COMPACT_ATOMS: atom_id res chain seq x y z
N MET A 1 22.64 -5.87 -74.43
CA MET A 1 21.99 -4.79 -73.65
C MET A 1 21.78 -5.34 -72.26
N ALA A 2 22.61 -4.95 -71.29
CA ALA A 2 22.62 -5.51 -69.94
C ALA A 2 21.83 -4.59 -69.00
N THR A 3 20.85 -5.13 -68.28
CA THR A 3 20.12 -4.43 -67.23
C THR A 3 20.55 -4.95 -65.87
N SER A 4 21.19 -4.10 -65.09
CA SER A 4 21.58 -4.34 -63.70
C SER A 4 20.34 -4.38 -62.80
N PRO A 5 20.26 -5.29 -61.80
CA PRO A 5 19.28 -5.18 -60.73
C PRO A 5 19.78 -4.21 -59.66
N SER A 6 19.06 -3.11 -59.47
CA SER A 6 19.27 -2.15 -58.40
C SER A 6 18.86 -2.76 -57.05
N SER A 7 19.80 -2.71 -56.12
CA SER A 7 19.74 -3.22 -54.76
C SER A 7 18.68 -2.51 -53.90
N SER A 8 17.54 -3.17 -53.66
CA SER A 8 16.53 -2.76 -52.66
C SER A 8 16.83 -3.37 -51.28
N PHE A 9 17.99 -3.04 -50.71
CA PHE A 9 18.38 -3.50 -49.36
C PHE A 9 18.39 -2.38 -48.30
N GLY A 10 18.23 -1.11 -48.71
CA GLY A 10 18.24 0.02 -47.78
C GLY A 10 16.91 0.28 -47.07
N SER A 11 15.78 -0.10 -47.68
CA SER A 11 14.45 0.32 -47.21
C SER A 11 13.92 -0.51 -46.02
N THR A 12 14.30 -1.79 -45.93
CA THR A 12 13.90 -2.69 -44.84
C THR A 12 14.65 -2.42 -43.54
N LEU A 13 15.93 -2.01 -43.62
CA LEU A 13 16.77 -1.73 -42.45
C LEU A 13 16.33 -0.46 -41.69
N VAL A 14 15.90 0.57 -42.41
CA VAL A 14 15.36 1.81 -41.80
C VAL A 14 14.01 1.54 -41.12
N LEU A 15 13.16 0.71 -41.72
CA LEU A 15 11.86 0.36 -41.14
C LEU A 15 11.99 -0.49 -39.85
N CYS A 16 12.96 -1.40 -39.78
CA CYS A 16 13.23 -2.19 -38.58
C CYS A 16 13.77 -1.33 -37.42
N LEU A 17 14.58 -0.31 -37.69
CA LEU A 17 15.08 0.61 -36.65
C LEU A 17 13.97 1.51 -36.08
N ILE A 18 13.01 1.94 -36.92
CA ILE A 18 11.85 2.73 -36.47
C ILE A 18 10.94 1.90 -35.56
N ILE A 19 10.70 0.63 -35.89
CA ILE A 19 9.90 -0.28 -35.07
C ILE A 19 10.61 -0.60 -33.74
N ALA A 20 11.94 -0.78 -33.75
CA ALA A 20 12.72 -1.00 -32.53
C ALA A 20 12.71 0.23 -31.58
N SER A 21 12.67 1.45 -32.11
CA SER A 21 12.56 2.68 -31.32
C SER A 21 11.17 2.95 -30.74
N LEU A 22 10.12 2.28 -31.24
CA LEU A 22 8.75 2.36 -30.71
C LEU A 22 8.49 1.35 -29.59
N ILE A 23 9.40 0.39 -29.37
CA ILE A 23 9.40 -0.47 -28.19
C ILE A 23 10.15 0.28 -27.08
N THR A 24 9.59 1.41 -26.65
CA THR A 24 9.94 1.88 -25.30
C THR A 24 9.44 0.82 -24.34
N PRO A 25 10.28 0.30 -23.42
CA PRO A 25 9.77 -0.53 -22.34
C PRO A 25 8.72 0.31 -21.65
N ASN A 26 7.46 -0.14 -21.67
CA ASN A 26 6.38 0.50 -20.94
C ASN A 26 6.88 0.56 -19.49
N SER A 27 7.35 1.72 -19.04
CA SER A 27 7.86 1.85 -17.68
C SER A 27 6.64 1.63 -16.82
N SER A 28 6.52 0.43 -16.25
CA SER A 28 5.35 0.06 -15.47
C SER A 28 5.19 1.11 -14.40
N ASN A 29 4.08 1.83 -14.44
CA ASN A 29 3.75 2.82 -13.44
C ASN A 29 3.33 2.06 -12.18
N TYR A 30 4.34 1.59 -11.42
CA TYR A 30 4.15 0.79 -10.23
C TYR A 30 3.22 1.47 -9.22
N LEU A 31 3.27 2.79 -9.16
CA LEU A 31 2.36 3.58 -8.35
C LEU A 31 0.90 3.40 -8.81
N SER A 32 0.62 3.54 -10.10
CA SER A 32 -0.72 3.30 -10.65
C SER A 32 -1.18 1.86 -10.41
N ASP A 33 -0.30 0.88 -10.65
CA ASP A 33 -0.59 -0.55 -10.46
C ASP A 33 -0.87 -0.90 -9.00
N MET A 34 -0.18 -0.26 -8.06
CA MET A 34 -0.44 -0.36 -6.62
C MET A 34 -1.78 0.29 -6.27
N CYS A 35 -1.99 1.54 -6.68
CA CYS A 35 -3.15 2.29 -6.25
C CYS A 35 -4.47 1.74 -6.81
N ILE A 36 -4.50 1.25 -8.06
CA ILE A 36 -5.72 0.65 -8.64
C ILE A 36 -6.17 -0.62 -7.91
N ARG A 37 -5.23 -1.32 -7.25
CA ARG A 37 -5.50 -2.53 -6.46
C ARG A 37 -5.88 -2.25 -5.01
N SER A 38 -5.59 -1.05 -4.52
CA SER A 38 -5.93 -0.65 -3.16
C SER A 38 -7.43 -0.38 -3.02
N LYS A 39 -7.97 -0.53 -1.79
CA LYS A 39 -9.36 -0.20 -1.46
C LYS A 39 -9.71 1.27 -1.74
N SER A 40 -8.74 2.17 -1.80
CA SER A 40 -8.97 3.59 -2.11
C SER A 40 -7.91 4.14 -3.07
N PRO A 41 -8.10 3.98 -4.40
CA PRO A 41 -7.14 4.44 -5.40
C PRO A 41 -6.86 5.94 -5.34
N ARG A 42 -7.88 6.75 -5.07
CA ARG A 42 -7.73 8.21 -4.95
C ARG A 42 -6.86 8.60 -3.76
N PHE A 43 -7.11 8.00 -2.59
CA PHE A 43 -6.31 8.25 -1.39
C PHE A 43 -4.86 7.80 -1.60
N CYS A 44 -4.66 6.61 -2.17
CA CYS A 44 -3.33 6.12 -2.52
C CYS A 44 -2.57 7.10 -3.43
N LEU A 45 -3.19 7.58 -4.52
CA LEU A 45 -2.56 8.57 -5.40
C LEU A 45 -2.31 9.90 -4.70
N GLN A 46 -3.19 10.34 -3.81
CA GLN A 46 -3.01 11.58 -3.05
C GLN A 46 -1.76 11.52 -2.15
N VAL A 47 -1.56 10.39 -1.46
CA VAL A 47 -0.45 10.24 -0.51
C VAL A 47 0.87 9.97 -1.24
N PHE A 48 0.86 9.17 -2.31
CA PHE A 48 2.08 8.74 -2.99
C PHE A 48 2.40 9.51 -4.30
N GLY A 49 1.49 10.35 -4.79
CA GLY A 49 1.56 11.00 -6.11
C GLY A 49 2.67 12.03 -6.28
N ARG A 50 3.38 12.41 -5.21
CA ARG A 50 4.48 13.37 -5.28
C ARG A 50 5.73 12.83 -6.00
N ASN A 51 5.90 11.50 -6.02
CA ASN A 51 7.00 10.87 -6.76
C ASN A 51 6.54 9.55 -7.42
N PRO A 52 6.10 9.61 -8.69
CA PRO A 52 5.50 8.46 -9.38
C PRO A 52 6.53 7.42 -9.87
N HIS A 53 7.83 7.72 -9.84
CA HIS A 53 8.88 6.86 -10.42
C HIS A 53 9.53 5.92 -9.40
N ARG A 54 8.88 5.68 -8.26
CA ARG A 54 9.38 4.80 -7.21
C ARG A 54 9.29 3.33 -7.61
N ARG A 55 10.33 2.57 -7.28
CA ARG A 55 10.36 1.12 -7.46
C ARG A 55 9.43 0.44 -6.45
N PRO A 56 8.96 -0.80 -6.70
CA PRO A 56 8.05 -1.51 -5.80
C PRO A 56 8.54 -1.58 -4.34
N TYR A 57 9.84 -1.82 -4.12
CA TYR A 57 10.42 -1.81 -2.78
C TYR A 57 10.23 -0.47 -2.06
N GLN A 58 10.51 0.64 -2.75
CA GLN A 58 10.38 1.99 -2.17
C GLN A 58 8.91 2.33 -1.86
N LEU A 59 7.99 1.98 -2.78
CA LEU A 59 6.56 2.17 -2.56
C LEU A 59 6.05 1.34 -1.37
N THR A 60 6.51 0.10 -1.24
CA THR A 60 6.12 -0.78 -0.14
C THR A 60 6.66 -0.31 1.19
N GLN A 61 7.93 0.09 1.24
CA GLN A 61 8.57 0.63 2.44
C GLN A 61 7.88 1.92 2.91
N GLU A 62 7.55 2.82 1.98
CA GLU A 62 6.80 4.03 2.31
C GLU A 62 5.38 3.74 2.81
N ALA A 63 4.68 2.75 2.21
CA ALA A 63 3.36 2.33 2.70
C ALA A 63 3.40 1.80 4.14
N ILE A 64 4.41 1.00 4.47
CA ILE A 64 4.66 0.52 5.84
C ILE A 64 4.89 1.72 6.77
N ASN A 65 5.74 2.67 6.38
CA ASN A 65 6.03 3.85 7.21
C ASN A 65 4.82 4.76 7.41
N LEU A 66 3.98 4.94 6.39
CA LEU A 66 2.75 5.72 6.50
C LEU A 66 1.73 5.04 7.41
N ALA A 67 1.59 3.71 7.32
CA ALA A 67 0.78 2.95 8.25
C ALA A 67 1.29 3.10 9.69
N LEU A 68 2.61 2.96 9.91
CA LEU A 68 3.24 3.15 11.23
C LEU A 68 2.95 4.53 11.81
N THR A 69 3.16 5.59 11.03
CA THR A 69 2.91 6.96 11.45
C THR A 69 1.44 7.15 11.80
N ASN A 70 0.53 6.75 10.91
CA ASN A 70 -0.90 6.89 11.14
C ASN A 70 -1.36 6.09 12.37
N GLY A 71 -0.94 4.84 12.52
CA GLY A 71 -1.25 4.03 13.69
C GLY A 71 -0.73 4.66 14.99
N SER A 72 0.50 5.17 14.99
CA SER A 72 1.10 5.84 16.14
C SER A 72 0.34 7.13 16.52
N GLU A 73 0.01 7.97 15.54
CA GLU A 73 -0.81 9.17 15.75
C GLU A 73 -2.18 8.83 16.32
N THR A 74 -2.82 7.76 15.81
CA THR A 74 -4.11 7.31 16.32
C THR A 74 -4.00 6.78 17.75
N THR A 75 -2.96 6.01 18.10
CA THR A 75 -2.77 5.58 19.51
C THR A 75 -2.61 6.77 20.45
N PHE A 76 -1.85 7.80 20.06
CA PHE A 76 -1.72 9.03 20.84
C PHE A 76 -3.07 9.74 21.03
N LYS A 77 -3.88 9.82 19.97
CA LYS A 77 -5.24 10.34 20.03
C LYS A 77 -6.12 9.51 20.98
N ILE A 78 -6.03 8.18 20.95
CA ILE A 78 -6.80 7.31 21.83
C ILE A 78 -6.43 7.55 23.30
N TYR A 79 -5.14 7.64 23.64
CA TYR A 79 -4.73 8.01 25.00
C TYR A 79 -5.34 9.33 25.45
N THR A 80 -5.33 10.34 24.58
CA THR A 80 -5.96 11.64 24.87
C THR A 80 -7.47 11.51 25.13
N LEU A 81 -8.17 10.67 24.35
CA LEU A 81 -9.61 10.43 24.53
C LEU A 81 -9.93 9.71 25.84
N ILE A 82 -9.08 8.76 26.25
CA ILE A 82 -9.17 8.07 27.54
C ILE A 82 -9.05 9.08 28.69
N ASP A 83 -8.06 9.97 28.64
CA ASP A 83 -7.82 10.97 29.69
C ASP A 83 -8.96 11.99 29.81
N GLN A 84 -9.69 12.24 28.72
CA GLN A 84 -10.76 13.24 28.67
C GLN A 84 -12.14 12.69 29.04
N THR A 85 -12.38 11.39 28.90
CA THR A 85 -13.69 10.78 29.15
C THR A 85 -13.87 10.34 30.60
N LYS A 86 -15.11 10.41 31.09
CA LYS A 86 -15.52 9.81 32.38
C LYS A 86 -16.39 8.56 32.18
N ASP A 87 -16.70 8.23 30.93
CA ASP A 87 -17.54 7.09 30.59
C ASP A 87 -16.70 5.80 30.61
N GLY A 88 -16.99 4.92 31.58
CA GLY A 88 -16.29 3.65 31.75
C GLY A 88 -16.38 2.72 30.53
N ASN A 89 -17.49 2.76 29.78
CA ASN A 89 -17.63 1.96 28.57
C ASN A 89 -16.72 2.48 27.45
N LEU A 90 -16.62 3.80 27.29
CA LEU A 90 -15.67 4.40 26.34
C LEU A 90 -14.23 4.05 26.69
N ILE A 91 -13.86 4.07 27.97
CA ILE A 91 -12.52 3.66 28.42
C ILE A 91 -12.24 2.21 28.02
N VAL A 92 -13.19 1.29 28.19
CA VAL A 92 -13.03 -0.11 27.78
C VAL A 92 -12.86 -0.23 26.25
N ILE A 93 -13.71 0.45 25.47
CA ILE A 93 -13.64 0.45 24.01
C ILE A 93 -12.30 1.01 23.52
N TYR A 94 -11.85 2.13 24.07
CA TYR A 94 -10.58 2.74 23.70
C TYR A 94 -9.37 1.86 24.05
N ASN A 95 -9.39 1.17 25.20
CA ASN A 95 -8.34 0.21 25.54
C ASN A 95 -8.31 -1.00 24.58
N LEU A 96 -9.46 -1.48 24.13
CA LEU A 96 -9.51 -2.51 23.08
C LEU A 96 -8.89 -2.01 21.78
N CYS A 97 -9.22 -0.79 21.36
CA CYS A 97 -8.58 -0.15 20.21
C CYS A 97 -7.06 -0.03 20.38
N LEU A 98 -6.56 0.39 21.54
CA LEU A 98 -5.11 0.44 21.80
C LEU A 98 -4.45 -0.91 21.58
N ASN A 99 -5.07 -2.01 22.02
CA ASN A 99 -4.52 -3.35 21.81
C ASN A 99 -4.42 -3.71 20.32
N TYR A 100 -5.47 -3.44 19.54
CA TYR A 100 -5.45 -3.71 18.09
C TYR A 100 -4.41 -2.86 17.36
N TYR A 101 -4.34 -1.55 17.63
CA TYR A 101 -3.35 -0.68 17.02
C TYR A 101 -1.92 -1.07 17.41
N GLN A 102 -1.68 -1.39 18.69
CA GLN A 102 -0.36 -1.76 19.18
C GLN A 102 0.11 -3.07 18.53
N ALA A 103 -0.76 -4.07 18.40
CA ALA A 103 -0.46 -5.31 17.70
C ALA A 103 -0.03 -5.07 16.25
N ALA A 104 -0.81 -4.28 15.50
CA ALA A 104 -0.47 -3.91 14.13
C ALA A 104 0.85 -3.12 14.03
N ILE A 105 1.06 -2.14 14.91
CA ILE A 105 2.28 -1.31 14.96
C ILE A 105 3.52 -2.17 15.21
N ASP A 106 3.46 -3.10 16.16
CA ASP A 106 4.63 -3.91 16.51
C ASP A 106 5.05 -4.83 15.36
N VAL A 107 4.09 -5.39 14.62
CA VAL A 107 4.40 -6.15 13.40
C VAL A 107 4.95 -5.24 12.30
N LEU A 108 4.35 -4.07 12.09
CA LEU A 108 4.79 -3.12 11.07
C LEU A 108 6.25 -2.65 11.28
N LYS A 109 6.68 -2.39 12.52
CA LYS A 109 8.03 -1.90 12.86
C LYS A 109 9.13 -2.82 12.34
N HIS A 110 8.88 -4.12 12.32
CA HIS A 110 9.86 -5.13 11.94
C HIS A 110 9.66 -5.62 10.50
N THR A 111 8.59 -5.23 9.81
CA THR A 111 8.20 -5.78 8.50
C THR A 111 9.27 -5.58 7.43
N ASP A 112 9.99 -4.45 7.42
CA ASP A 112 11.03 -4.20 6.41
C ASP A 112 12.20 -5.18 6.56
N GLU A 113 12.75 -5.30 7.77
CA GLU A 113 13.88 -6.18 8.07
C GLU A 113 13.51 -7.66 8.01
N ASP A 114 12.35 -8.01 8.57
CA ASP A 114 11.97 -9.41 8.71
C ASP A 114 11.43 -10.03 7.43
N TYR A 115 10.79 -9.24 6.57
CA TYR A 115 10.10 -9.74 5.39
C TYR A 115 10.50 -9.05 4.09
N LEU A 116 10.41 -7.72 4.00
CA LEU A 116 10.54 -7.02 2.73
C LEU A 116 11.96 -7.17 2.13
N LYS A 117 13.00 -6.93 2.92
CA LYS A 117 14.41 -7.09 2.49
C LYS A 117 14.77 -8.53 2.15
N LYS A 118 14.10 -9.50 2.78
CA LYS A 118 14.31 -10.93 2.56
C LYS A 118 13.50 -11.49 1.38
N GLY A 119 12.69 -10.65 0.72
CA GLY A 119 11.85 -11.06 -0.39
C GLY A 119 10.62 -11.90 0.02
N LEU A 120 10.23 -11.89 1.30
CA LEU A 120 9.09 -12.64 1.83
C LEU A 120 7.79 -11.84 1.63
N TYR A 121 7.44 -11.54 0.39
CA TYR A 121 6.34 -10.62 0.06
C TYR A 121 4.95 -11.15 0.47
N ASN A 122 4.77 -12.47 0.58
CA ASN A 122 3.55 -13.05 1.14
C ASN A 122 3.37 -12.65 2.62
N ASN A 123 4.45 -12.64 3.40
CA ASN A 123 4.39 -12.16 4.78
C ASN A 123 4.06 -10.67 4.84
N VAL A 124 4.65 -9.84 3.96
CA VAL A 124 4.29 -8.41 3.84
C VAL A 124 2.79 -8.24 3.50
N ASN A 125 2.24 -9.10 2.64
CA ASN A 125 0.81 -9.12 2.33
C ASN A 125 -0.05 -9.45 3.56
N GLU A 126 0.34 -10.46 4.35
CA GLU A 126 -0.37 -10.79 5.60
C GLU A 126 -0.28 -9.68 6.63
N VAL A 127 0.84 -8.95 6.73
CA VAL A 127 0.93 -7.75 7.58
C VAL A 127 -0.07 -6.69 7.14
N GLY A 128 -0.19 -6.42 5.83
CA GLY A 128 -1.17 -5.47 5.32
C GLY A 128 -2.62 -5.87 5.69
N LYS A 129 -2.96 -7.17 5.58
CA LYS A 129 -4.27 -7.70 6.00
C LYS A 129 -4.51 -7.57 7.50
N LEU A 130 -3.49 -7.80 8.33
CA LEU A 130 -3.57 -7.61 9.78
C LEU A 130 -3.93 -6.16 10.11
N VAL A 131 -3.25 -5.18 9.49
CA VAL A 131 -3.56 -3.75 9.66
C VAL A 131 -5.01 -3.43 9.28
N GLU A 132 -5.50 -3.97 8.15
CA GLU A 132 -6.90 -3.82 7.74
C GLU A 132 -7.87 -4.39 8.77
N GLN A 133 -7.55 -5.55 9.32
CA GLN A 133 -8.38 -6.28 10.27
C GLN A 133 -8.42 -5.58 11.64
N ASP A 134 -7.27 -5.15 12.16
CA ASP A 134 -7.16 -4.48 13.44
C ASP A 134 -7.86 -3.12 13.43
N ALA A 135 -7.78 -2.39 12.32
CA ALA A 135 -8.56 -1.17 12.10
C ALA A 135 -10.08 -1.43 12.17
N LEU A 136 -10.55 -2.49 11.51
CA LEU A 136 -11.95 -2.89 11.52
C LEU A 136 -12.40 -3.36 12.92
N PHE A 137 -11.54 -4.07 13.64
CA PHE A 137 -11.84 -4.53 14.99
C PHE A 137 -11.97 -3.38 15.99
N CYS A 138 -11.12 -2.35 15.89
CA CYS A 138 -11.32 -1.14 16.68
C CYS A 138 -12.65 -0.45 16.32
N GLU A 139 -13.00 -0.33 15.03
CA GLU A 139 -14.28 0.28 14.65
C GLU A 139 -15.49 -0.50 15.18
N ASN A 140 -15.43 -1.83 15.07
CA ASN A 140 -16.49 -2.71 15.56
C ASN A 140 -16.60 -2.72 17.09
N ALA A 141 -15.55 -2.37 17.82
CA ALA A 141 -15.60 -2.28 19.28
C ALA A 141 -16.66 -1.27 19.75
N PHE A 142 -16.86 -0.16 19.03
CA PHE A 142 -17.92 0.82 19.34
C PHE A 142 -19.33 0.27 19.13
N GLN A 143 -19.49 -0.76 18.31
CA GLN A 143 -20.79 -1.36 18.01
C GLN A 143 -21.17 -2.46 19.01
N THR A 144 -20.22 -2.89 19.87
CA THR A 144 -20.48 -3.92 20.88
C THR A 144 -21.41 -3.45 22.00
N ILE A 145 -21.50 -2.13 22.21
CA ILE A 145 -22.38 -1.52 23.19
C ILE A 145 -23.36 -0.58 22.47
N PRO A 146 -24.68 -0.81 22.56
CA PRO A 146 -25.67 0.04 21.90
C PRO A 146 -25.56 1.51 22.32
N GLY A 147 -25.68 2.42 21.34
CA GLY A 147 -25.69 3.86 21.57
C GLY A 147 -24.34 4.56 21.44
N TYR A 148 -23.24 3.81 21.21
CA TYR A 148 -21.93 4.38 20.96
C TYR A 148 -21.65 4.51 19.46
N VAL A 149 -21.09 5.67 19.08
CA VAL A 149 -20.59 5.94 17.73
C VAL A 149 -19.09 6.16 17.83
N SER A 150 -18.34 5.57 16.90
CA SER A 150 -16.88 5.69 16.89
C SER A 150 -16.44 7.14 16.68
N THR A 151 -15.65 7.65 17.64
CA THR A 151 -14.93 8.93 17.50
C THR A 151 -13.64 8.78 16.68
N LEU A 152 -13.38 7.56 16.19
CA LEU A 152 -12.17 7.15 15.50
C LEU A 152 -12.46 6.64 14.08
N THR A 153 -13.70 6.72 13.59
CA THR A 153 -14.08 6.17 12.28
C THR A 153 -13.12 6.57 11.18
N LYS A 154 -12.76 7.87 11.11
CA LYS A 154 -11.87 8.34 10.06
C LYS A 154 -10.43 7.82 10.22
N ASP A 155 -9.97 7.69 11.46
CA ASP A 155 -8.64 7.16 11.77
C ASP A 155 -8.57 5.67 11.41
N ASN A 156 -9.58 4.89 11.83
CA ASN A 156 -9.73 3.48 11.51
C ASN A 156 -9.83 3.23 9.99
N GLU A 157 -10.64 4.02 9.28
CA GLU A 157 -10.72 3.95 7.82
C GLU A 157 -9.35 4.20 7.17
N ASN A 158 -8.63 5.24 7.61
CA ASN A 158 -7.34 5.58 7.02
C ASN A 158 -6.30 4.48 7.32
N PHE A 159 -6.26 3.96 8.55
CA PHE A 159 -5.35 2.88 8.93
C PHE A 159 -5.62 1.61 8.10
N GLY A 160 -6.89 1.26 7.94
CA GLY A 160 -7.29 0.16 7.06
C GLY A 160 -6.95 0.41 5.58
N ILE A 161 -7.10 1.64 5.07
CA ILE A 161 -6.66 1.97 3.71
C ILE A 161 -5.15 1.79 3.57
N PHE A 162 -4.34 2.19 4.56
CA PHE A 162 -2.90 1.94 4.52
C PHE A 162 -2.55 0.45 4.52
N GLY A 163 -3.24 -0.38 5.31
CA GLY A 163 -3.12 -1.83 5.24
C GLY A 163 -3.38 -2.37 3.83
N SER A 164 -4.46 -1.90 3.19
CA SER A 164 -4.79 -2.28 1.81
C SER A 164 -3.74 -1.82 0.77
N ILE A 165 -3.12 -0.67 0.99
CA ILE A 165 -2.02 -0.20 0.14
C ILE A 165 -0.79 -1.11 0.32
N ILE A 166 -0.47 -1.56 1.54
CA ILE A 166 0.61 -2.53 1.79
C ILE A 166 0.34 -3.85 1.05
N VAL A 167 -0.89 -4.38 1.14
CA VAL A 167 -1.32 -5.59 0.40
C VAL A 167 -1.09 -5.42 -1.10
N SER A 168 -1.49 -4.27 -1.64
CA SER A 168 -1.37 -3.94 -3.06
C SER A 168 0.09 -3.80 -3.49
N ALA A 169 0.93 -3.17 -2.66
CA ALA A 169 2.35 -2.96 -2.90
C ALA A 169 3.11 -4.30 -2.90
N ALA A 170 2.81 -5.19 -1.95
CA ALA A 170 3.33 -6.57 -1.94
C ALA A 170 2.95 -7.34 -3.21
N GLY A 171 1.73 -7.12 -3.72
CA GLY A 171 1.24 -7.72 -4.96
C GLY A 171 1.99 -7.29 -6.23
N LEU A 172 2.77 -6.21 -6.20
CA LEU A 172 3.63 -5.80 -7.32
C LEU A 172 4.79 -6.79 -7.55
N PHE A 173 5.28 -7.44 -6.51
CA PHE A 173 6.40 -8.39 -6.63
C PHE A 173 5.96 -9.72 -7.25
N ASN A 174 4.72 -10.12 -6.98
CA ASN A 174 4.12 -11.29 -7.62
C ASN A 174 3.95 -11.04 -9.13
N SER A 175 3.46 -9.87 -9.54
CA SER A 175 3.32 -9.54 -10.97
C SER A 175 4.64 -9.40 -11.72
N LEU A 176 5.73 -9.04 -11.03
CA LEU A 176 7.08 -9.02 -11.59
C LEU A 176 7.66 -10.43 -11.78
N SER A 177 7.33 -11.37 -10.90
CA SER A 177 7.79 -12.76 -11.01
C SER A 177 7.22 -13.50 -12.23
N PHE A 178 6.06 -13.08 -12.74
CA PHE A 178 5.44 -13.63 -13.95
C PHE A 178 5.91 -12.97 -15.27
N LYS A 179 6.66 -11.87 -15.21
CA LYS A 179 7.17 -11.14 -16.39
C LYS A 179 8.61 -11.52 -16.77
N LYS A 180 9.20 -12.47 -16.06
CA LYS A 180 10.59 -12.95 -16.25
C LYS A 180 10.57 -14.33 -16.90
#